data_AF-A0A813LA24-F1
#
_entry.id   AF-A0A813LA24-F1
#
_cell.length_a   1.000
_cell.length_b   1.000
_cell.length_c   1.000
_cell.angle_alpha   90.00
_cell.angle_beta   90.00
_cell.angle_gamma   90.00
#
_symmetry.space_group_name_H-M   'P 1'
#
loop_
_entity.id
_entity.type
_entity.pdbx_description
1 polymer ?
#
loop_
_entity_poly.entity_id
_entity_poly.type
_entity_poly.pdbx_seq_one_letter_code
_entity_poly.pdbx_strand_id
1 'polypeptide(L)'
;EYQKDKRLFGFVRDWTSFVFDKAQLFLVTPWAWAVASRICGPGAEYSTTLLWFLILQWVEKPINIPFSLYSNFVIEERHGFNKMTMGLFFSDMIKSELLTYVFGGLLVPGLIWIVRYFGDRFYIYLWAACQLLMFAFMWIYPNVIQPMFNKFETLKDESLKKEIEALAAEVNFPLTKLFQIDGSRRSGHSNAYFFGFWKYKRIVLYDTLLHLKQEDILAILCHELGHWKFGHTLVNLIISSVHLFTLFSLFGTVMYSEVSKNMIRQFGYGDTDSVMVSLMVFMLLFTPTEQVLGLCMTMLSRTFEFQ
;
A
#
# COMPACT_ATOMS: atom_id res chain seq x y z
N GLU A 1 -7.05 13.37 -25.57
CA GLU A 1 -6.89 14.53 -24.69
C GLU A 1 -6.65 14.14 -23.23
N TYR A 2 -7.47 13.25 -22.64
CA TYR A 2 -7.28 12.73 -21.27
C TYR A 2 -5.83 12.35 -20.90
N GLN A 3 -5.20 11.48 -21.71
CA GLN A 3 -3.82 11.05 -21.45
C GLN A 3 -2.79 12.19 -21.52
N LYS A 4 -3.06 13.25 -22.31
CA LYS A 4 -2.18 14.42 -22.41
C LYS A 4 -2.28 15.25 -21.13
N ASP A 5 -3.49 15.55 -20.68
CA ASP A 5 -3.74 16.30 -19.43
C ASP A 5 -3.11 15.56 -18.23
N LYS A 6 -3.31 14.24 -18.16
CA LYS A 6 -2.74 13.39 -17.10
C LYS A 6 -1.21 13.39 -17.11
N ARG A 7 -0.57 13.34 -18.29
CA ARG A 7 0.90 13.40 -18.42
C ARG A 7 1.48 14.76 -18.04
N LEU A 8 0.86 15.85 -18.48
CA LEU A 8 1.31 17.21 -18.15
C LEU A 8 1.19 17.48 -16.64
N PHE A 9 0.06 17.11 -16.05
CA PHE A 9 -0.13 17.18 -14.60
C PHE A 9 0.86 16.31 -13.86
N GLY A 10 1.03 15.05 -14.29
CA GLY A 10 1.99 14.11 -13.73
C GLY A 10 3.40 14.69 -13.72
N PHE A 11 3.86 15.26 -14.84
CA PHE A 11 5.17 15.89 -14.93
C PHE A 11 5.36 17.03 -13.91
N VAL A 12 4.39 17.94 -13.78
CA VAL A 12 4.46 19.06 -12.82
C VAL A 12 4.47 18.56 -11.39
N ARG A 13 3.59 17.60 -11.06
CA ARG A 13 3.52 16.98 -9.74
C ARG A 13 4.84 16.29 -9.42
N ASP A 14 5.36 15.48 -10.32
CA ASP A 14 6.56 14.67 -10.10
C ASP A 14 7.80 15.55 -9.89
N TRP A 15 7.94 16.65 -10.63
CA TRP A 15 9.01 17.63 -10.39
C TRP A 15 8.86 18.37 -9.05
N THR A 16 7.64 18.72 -8.68
CA THR A 16 7.37 19.36 -7.39
C THR A 16 7.69 18.42 -6.24
N SER A 17 7.22 17.18 -6.32
CA SER A 17 7.54 16.11 -5.37
C SER A 17 9.04 15.85 -5.33
N PHE A 18 9.73 15.78 -6.47
CA PHE A 18 11.18 15.57 -6.48
C PHE A 18 11.94 16.63 -5.66
N VAL A 19 11.64 17.92 -5.88
CA VAL A 19 12.30 19.01 -5.13
C VAL A 19 11.93 18.94 -3.65
N PHE A 20 10.65 18.70 -3.35
CA PHE A 20 10.17 18.60 -1.98
C PHE A 20 10.78 17.41 -1.24
N ASP A 21 10.86 16.23 -1.86
CA ASP A 21 11.44 15.02 -1.29
C ASP A 21 12.92 15.22 -0.95
N LYS A 22 13.67 15.98 -1.78
CA LYS A 22 15.06 16.34 -1.46
C LYS A 22 15.14 17.30 -0.27
N ALA A 23 14.29 18.33 -0.24
CA ALA A 23 14.21 19.22 0.91
C ALA A 23 13.78 18.46 2.18
N GLN A 24 12.85 17.53 2.05
CA GLN A 24 12.33 16.72 3.13
C GLN A 24 13.41 15.79 3.69
N LEU A 25 14.15 15.12 2.81
CA LEU A 25 15.22 14.21 3.19
C LEU A 25 16.35 14.92 3.95
N PHE A 26 16.82 16.08 3.46
CA PHE A 26 18.00 16.73 4.04
C PHE A 26 17.68 17.76 5.13
N LEU A 27 16.47 18.33 5.17
CA LEU A 27 16.13 19.42 6.08
C LEU A 27 14.97 19.07 7.01
N VAL A 28 13.84 18.62 6.46
CA VAL A 28 12.60 18.47 7.24
C VAL A 28 12.66 17.25 8.15
N THR A 29 13.10 16.10 7.64
CA THR A 29 13.06 14.85 8.40
C THR A 29 14.00 14.85 9.61
N PRO A 30 15.24 15.38 9.55
CA PRO A 30 16.10 15.49 10.72
C PRO A 30 15.63 16.60 11.68
N TRP A 31 15.11 17.72 11.14
CA TRP A 31 14.49 18.77 11.95
C TRP A 31 13.29 18.25 12.76
N ALA A 32 12.38 17.53 12.10
CA ALA A 32 11.19 16.96 12.72
C ALA A 32 11.57 15.95 13.81
N TRP A 33 12.62 15.16 13.58
CA TRP A 33 13.17 14.26 14.59
C TRP A 33 13.68 15.05 15.80
N ALA A 34 14.51 16.08 15.58
CA ALA A 34 15.03 16.92 16.66
C ALA A 34 13.92 17.61 17.47
N VAL A 35 12.85 18.07 16.82
CA VAL A 35 11.66 18.61 17.49
C VAL A 35 10.97 17.55 18.33
N ALA A 36 10.71 16.37 17.76
CA ALA A 36 10.06 15.27 18.47
C ALA A 36 10.89 14.80 19.68
N SER A 37 12.21 14.69 19.54
CA SER A 37 13.12 14.31 20.64
C SER A 37 13.13 15.35 21.75
N ARG A 38 13.07 16.64 21.42
CA ARG A 38 13.00 17.73 22.42
C ARG A 38 11.68 17.72 23.19
N ILE A 39 10.56 17.45 22.53
CA ILE A 39 9.23 17.44 23.15
C ILE A 39 9.07 16.21 24.07
N CYS A 40 9.44 15.02 23.60
CA CYS A 40 9.25 13.79 24.36
C CYS A 40 10.31 13.57 25.44
N GLY A 41 11.49 14.18 25.30
CA GLY A 41 12.61 14.01 26.23
C GLY A 41 13.46 12.76 25.94
N PRO A 42 14.58 12.61 26.67
CA PRO A 42 15.51 11.51 26.47
C PRO A 42 14.89 10.16 26.89
N GLY A 43 15.25 9.09 26.17
CA GLY A 43 14.81 7.71 26.47
C GLY A 43 13.38 7.36 26.01
N ALA A 44 12.64 8.29 25.42
CA ALA A 44 11.25 8.10 24.99
C ALA A 44 11.12 7.67 23.50
N GLU A 45 11.90 6.68 23.04
CA GLU A 45 12.00 6.30 21.62
C GLU A 45 10.64 6.07 20.93
N TYR A 46 9.74 5.35 21.59
CA TYR A 46 8.40 5.06 21.06
C TYR A 46 7.61 6.35 20.78
N SER A 47 7.48 7.21 21.78
CA SER A 47 6.74 8.48 21.68
C SER A 47 7.41 9.45 20.71
N THR A 48 8.74 9.53 20.73
CA THR A 48 9.51 10.35 19.78
C THR A 48 9.28 9.90 18.35
N THR A 49 9.29 8.59 18.08
CA THR A 49 9.07 8.06 16.73
C THR A 49 7.65 8.32 16.24
N LEU A 50 6.64 8.11 17.09
CA LEU A 50 5.24 8.38 16.74
C LEU A 50 5.00 9.87 16.48
N LEU A 51 5.55 10.74 17.32
CA LEU A 51 5.45 12.19 17.12
C LEU A 51 6.22 12.64 15.87
N TRP A 52 7.39 12.05 15.59
CA TRP A 52 8.14 12.31 14.38
C TRP A 52 7.33 11.96 13.12
N PHE A 53 6.74 10.76 13.07
CA PHE A 53 5.86 10.38 11.96
C PHE A 53 4.63 11.27 11.85
N LEU A 54 4.02 11.66 12.98
CA LEU A 54 2.91 12.61 12.98
C LEU A 54 3.31 13.96 12.35
N ILE A 55 4.45 14.53 12.75
CA ILE A 55 4.96 15.79 12.18
C ILE A 55 5.16 15.65 10.67
N LEU A 56 5.81 14.57 10.21
CA LEU A 56 6.06 14.34 8.79
C LEU A 56 4.76 14.24 7.98
N GLN A 57 3.78 13.48 8.47
CA GLN A 57 2.46 13.36 7.84
C GLN A 57 1.77 14.73 7.65
N TRP A 58 1.88 15.61 8.64
CA TRP A 58 1.30 16.96 8.55
C TRP A 58 2.10 17.91 7.65
N VAL A 59 3.40 17.67 7.45
CA VAL A 59 4.24 18.44 6.52
C VAL A 59 3.97 18.05 5.06
N GLU A 60 3.66 16.78 4.78
CA GLU A 60 3.36 16.30 3.43
C GLU A 60 1.97 16.70 2.93
N LYS A 61 0.98 16.79 3.83
CA LYS A 61 -0.43 17.06 3.49
C LYS A 61 -0.67 18.36 2.70
N PRO A 62 -0.10 19.53 3.09
CA PRO A 62 -0.27 20.77 2.34
C PRO A 62 0.17 20.69 0.87
N ILE A 63 1.04 19.75 0.53
CA ILE A 63 1.53 19.55 -0.83
C ILE A 63 0.67 18.53 -1.56
N ASN A 64 0.36 17.41 -0.92
CA ASN A 64 -0.38 16.31 -1.55
C ASN A 64 -1.88 16.62 -1.74
N ILE A 65 -2.51 17.35 -0.80
CA ILE A 65 -3.95 17.65 -0.88
C ILE A 65 -4.29 18.50 -2.11
N PRO A 66 -3.61 19.61 -2.43
CA PRO A 66 -3.89 20.38 -3.64
C PRO A 66 -3.75 19.57 -4.93
N PHE A 67 -2.70 18.75 -5.04
CA PHE A 67 -2.52 17.88 -6.20
C PHE A 67 -3.65 16.83 -6.30
N SER A 68 -4.04 16.23 -5.18
CA SER A 68 -5.15 15.27 -5.15
C SER A 68 -6.49 15.92 -5.53
N LEU A 69 -6.77 17.12 -5.01
CA LEU A 69 -7.96 17.89 -5.37
C LEU A 69 -7.97 18.25 -6.86
N TYR A 70 -6.84 18.72 -7.40
CA TYR A 70 -6.73 19.04 -8.83
C TYR A 70 -6.91 17.80 -9.71
N SER A 71 -6.29 16.68 -9.35
CA SER A 71 -6.44 15.44 -10.08
C SER A 71 -7.89 15.01 -10.16
N ASN A 72 -8.61 14.99 -9.03
CA ASN A 72 -9.98 14.49 -8.98
C ASN A 72 -11.01 15.50 -9.51
N PHE A 73 -10.98 16.73 -9.03
CA PHE A 73 -12.04 17.72 -9.30
C PHE A 73 -11.76 18.64 -10.49
N VAL A 74 -10.58 18.54 -11.12
CA VAL A 74 -10.27 19.26 -12.36
C VAL A 74 -10.02 18.29 -13.50
N ILE A 75 -9.05 17.38 -13.38
CA ILE A 75 -8.70 16.49 -14.49
C ILE A 75 -9.78 15.42 -14.68
N GLU A 76 -10.04 14.60 -13.67
CA GLU A 76 -11.02 13.51 -13.79
C GLU A 76 -12.45 14.04 -14.02
N GLU A 77 -12.80 15.19 -13.42
CA GLU A 77 -14.08 15.88 -13.67
C GLU A 77 -14.21 16.35 -15.12
N ARG A 78 -13.17 16.98 -15.69
CA ARG A 78 -13.17 17.46 -17.09
C ARG A 78 -13.41 16.33 -18.09
N HIS A 79 -12.92 15.13 -17.78
CA HIS A 79 -13.07 13.95 -18.63
C HIS A 79 -14.26 13.06 -18.21
N GLY A 80 -15.10 13.51 -17.26
CA GLY A 80 -16.35 12.85 -16.86
C GLY A 80 -16.18 11.60 -15.98
N PHE A 81 -14.95 11.30 -15.56
CA PHE A 81 -14.61 10.13 -14.74
C PHE A 81 -14.84 10.34 -13.25
N ASN A 82 -14.71 11.58 -12.75
CA ASN A 82 -14.96 11.85 -11.35
C ASN A 82 -16.46 11.70 -11.03
N LYS A 83 -16.75 10.95 -9.97
CA LYS A 83 -18.09 10.81 -9.40
C LYS A 83 -18.11 11.15 -7.91
N MET A 84 -16.96 11.51 -7.33
CA MET A 84 -16.85 11.88 -5.94
C MET A 84 -17.38 13.28 -5.68
N THR A 85 -18.08 13.45 -4.56
CA THR A 85 -18.36 14.78 -4.00
C THR A 85 -17.21 15.22 -3.10
N MET A 86 -17.08 16.53 -2.87
CA MET A 86 -16.09 17.06 -1.90
C MET A 86 -16.28 16.47 -0.50
N GLY A 87 -17.53 16.28 -0.06
CA GLY A 87 -17.84 15.65 1.23
C GLY A 87 -17.34 14.20 1.30
N LEU A 88 -17.54 13.41 0.23
CA LEU A 88 -17.02 12.05 0.16
C LEU A 88 -15.49 12.02 0.15
N PHE A 89 -14.86 12.92 -0.61
CA PHE A 89 -13.40 13.03 -0.67
C PHE A 89 -12.78 13.29 0.71
N PHE A 90 -13.26 14.30 1.43
CA PHE A 90 -12.73 14.60 2.77
C PHE A 90 -13.10 13.53 3.81
N SER A 91 -14.27 12.89 3.69
CA SER A 91 -14.65 11.77 4.55
C SER A 91 -13.71 10.57 4.36
N ASP A 92 -13.42 10.20 3.11
CA ASP A 92 -12.50 9.10 2.81
C ASP A 92 -11.08 9.44 3.26
N MET A 93 -10.63 10.69 3.07
CA MET A 93 -9.35 11.16 3.58
C MET A 93 -9.26 10.98 5.10
N ILE A 94 -10.23 11.51 5.87
CA ILE A 94 -10.24 11.40 7.33
C ILE A 94 -10.29 9.93 7.80
N LYS A 95 -11.09 9.08 7.16
CA LYS A 95 -11.13 7.64 7.49
C LYS A 95 -9.78 6.96 7.26
N SER A 96 -9.12 7.27 6.14
CA SER A 96 -7.79 6.74 5.82
C SER A 96 -6.75 7.18 6.85
N GLU A 97 -6.80 8.45 7.27
CA GLU A 97 -5.92 9.00 8.30
C GLU A 97 -6.13 8.32 9.66
N LEU A 98 -7.38 8.15 10.07
CA LEU A 98 -7.69 7.46 11.32
C LEU A 98 -7.18 6.02 11.32
N LEU A 99 -7.37 5.29 10.22
CA LEU A 99 -6.82 3.94 10.09
C LEU A 99 -5.29 3.95 10.14
N THR A 100 -4.65 4.91 9.48
CA THR A 100 -3.19 5.08 9.50
C THR A 100 -2.68 5.33 10.91
N TYR A 101 -3.35 6.17 11.71
CA TYR A 101 -2.96 6.40 13.10
C TYR A 101 -3.20 5.20 14.00
N VAL A 102 -4.32 4.48 13.83
CA VAL A 102 -4.63 3.28 14.62
C VAL A 102 -3.62 2.17 14.34
N PHE A 103 -3.36 1.86 13.07
CA PHE A 103 -2.40 0.83 12.71
C PHE A 103 -0.96 1.29 12.95
N GLY A 104 -0.60 2.52 12.59
CA GLY A 104 0.72 3.08 12.83
C GLY A 104 1.07 3.12 14.32
N GLY A 105 0.14 3.55 15.17
CA GLY A 105 0.29 3.58 16.62
C GLY A 105 0.46 2.19 17.26
N LEU A 106 -0.02 1.12 16.61
CA LEU A 106 0.15 -0.25 17.08
C LEU A 106 1.42 -0.91 16.51
N LEU A 107 1.59 -0.82 15.20
CA LEU A 107 2.61 -1.56 14.46
C LEU A 107 4.01 -0.97 14.64
N VAL A 108 4.15 0.36 14.68
CA VAL A 108 5.45 1.02 14.84
C VAL A 108 6.08 0.68 16.20
N PRO A 109 5.38 0.84 17.34
CA PRO A 109 5.90 0.39 18.62
C PRO A 109 6.17 -1.12 18.67
N GLY A 110 5.29 -1.93 18.08
CA GLY A 110 5.51 -3.37 17.98
C GLY A 110 6.81 -3.72 17.26
N LEU A 111 7.13 -3.03 16.16
CA LEU A 111 8.39 -3.22 15.44
C LEU A 111 9.58 -2.82 16.29
N ILE A 112 9.57 -1.62 16.88
CA ILE A 112 10.65 -1.13 17.75
C ILE A 112 10.89 -2.14 18.88
N TRP A 113 9.82 -2.61 19.51
CA TRP A 113 9.89 -3.60 20.57
C TRP A 113 10.55 -4.90 20.13
N ILE A 114 10.17 -5.45 18.96
CA ILE A 114 10.81 -6.66 18.41
C ILE A 114 12.32 -6.42 18.19
N VAL A 115 12.68 -5.29 17.58
CA VAL A 115 14.10 -4.98 17.30
C VAL A 115 14.91 -4.88 18.59
N ARG A 116 14.40 -4.16 19.59
CA ARG A 116 15.09 -3.96 20.86
C ARG A 116 15.15 -5.22 21.71
N TYR A 117 14.09 -6.03 21.73
CA TYR A 117 14.00 -7.21 22.58
C TYR A 117 14.83 -8.38 22.07
N PHE A 118 14.83 -8.62 20.76
CA PHE A 118 15.50 -9.79 20.17
C PHE A 118 16.95 -9.54 19.73
N GLY A 119 17.46 -8.30 19.85
CA GLY A 119 18.86 -7.94 19.58
C GLY A 119 19.34 -8.48 18.24
N ASP A 120 20.52 -9.09 18.18
CA ASP A 120 21.14 -9.58 16.93
C ASP A 120 20.26 -10.53 16.08
N ARG A 121 19.25 -11.17 16.68
CA ARG A 121 18.35 -12.09 15.97
C ARG A 121 17.02 -11.45 15.59
N PHE A 122 16.84 -10.14 15.80
CA PHE A 122 15.57 -9.47 15.59
C PHE A 122 15.00 -9.70 14.19
N TYR A 123 15.86 -9.80 13.17
CA TYR A 123 15.43 -9.90 11.78
C TYR A 123 14.55 -11.13 11.51
N ILE A 124 14.77 -12.24 12.21
CA ILE A 124 13.96 -13.47 12.10
C ILE A 124 12.57 -13.24 12.69
N TYR A 125 12.51 -12.65 13.89
CA TYR A 125 11.26 -12.40 14.60
C TYR A 125 10.44 -11.29 13.94
N LEU A 126 11.13 -10.26 13.43
CA LEU A 126 10.51 -9.17 12.70
C LEU A 126 9.94 -9.67 11.37
N TRP A 127 10.71 -10.48 10.61
CA TRP A 127 10.20 -11.14 9.42
C TRP A 127 8.97 -12.00 9.74
N ALA A 128 9.04 -12.88 10.74
CA ALA A 128 7.92 -13.73 11.13
C ALA A 128 6.67 -12.93 11.55
N ALA A 129 6.85 -11.85 12.30
CA ALA A 129 5.77 -10.93 12.67
C ALA A 129 5.15 -10.26 11.44
N CYS A 130 5.97 -9.78 10.49
CA CYS A 130 5.49 -9.23 9.23
C CYS A 130 4.74 -10.28 8.38
N GLN A 131 5.18 -11.54 8.35
CA GLN A 131 4.46 -12.61 7.66
C GLN A 131 3.08 -12.85 8.30
N LEU A 132 3.01 -12.92 9.63
CA LEU A 132 1.74 -13.06 10.36
C LEU A 132 0.81 -11.89 10.08
N LEU A 133 1.32 -10.66 10.14
CA LEU A 133 0.56 -9.45 9.83
C LEU A 133 0.06 -9.47 8.38
N MET A 134 0.91 -9.81 7.42
CA MET A 134 0.52 -9.92 6.01
C MET A 134 -0.64 -10.90 5.82
N PHE A 135 -0.58 -12.10 6.40
CA PHE A 135 -1.70 -13.06 6.36
C PHE A 135 -2.94 -12.55 7.08
N ALA A 136 -2.78 -11.84 8.21
CA ALA A 136 -3.90 -11.20 8.91
C ALA A 136 -4.56 -10.14 8.02
N PHE A 137 -3.77 -9.30 7.35
CA PHE A 137 -4.26 -8.23 6.47
C PHE A 137 -4.93 -8.75 5.19
N MET A 138 -4.53 -9.92 4.68
CA MET A 138 -5.28 -10.60 3.60
C MET A 138 -6.75 -10.87 3.99
N TRP A 139 -7.04 -11.00 5.29
CA TRP A 139 -8.39 -11.13 5.80
C TRP A 139 -8.97 -9.79 6.27
N ILE A 140 -8.23 -8.99 7.06
CA ILE A 140 -8.69 -7.71 7.63
C ILE A 140 -9.05 -6.73 6.52
N TYR A 141 -8.24 -6.64 5.47
CA TYR A 141 -8.43 -5.63 4.43
C TYR A 141 -9.79 -5.76 3.71
N PRO A 142 -10.15 -6.90 3.09
CA PRO A 142 -11.42 -7.00 2.38
C PRO A 142 -12.65 -7.14 3.30
N ASN A 143 -12.49 -7.62 4.55
CA ASN A 143 -13.63 -7.86 5.44
C ASN A 143 -13.91 -6.72 6.43
N VAL A 144 -12.92 -5.89 6.76
CA VAL A 144 -13.03 -4.82 7.75
C VAL A 144 -12.76 -3.46 7.11
N ILE A 145 -11.63 -3.32 6.40
CA ILE A 145 -11.21 -2.03 5.87
C ILE A 145 -12.06 -1.63 4.66
N GLN A 146 -12.13 -2.46 3.62
CA GLN A 146 -12.89 -2.12 2.40
C GLN A 146 -14.36 -1.78 2.66
N PRO A 147 -15.11 -2.50 3.54
CA PRO A 147 -16.49 -2.14 3.87
C PRO A 147 -16.68 -0.79 4.56
N MET A 148 -15.64 -0.19 5.14
CA MET A 148 -15.70 1.18 5.69
C MET A 148 -15.77 2.26 4.60
N PHE A 149 -15.34 1.91 3.38
CA PHE A 149 -15.28 2.80 2.22
C PHE A 149 -16.36 2.47 1.19
N ASN A 150 -16.59 1.19 0.91
CA ASN A 150 -17.49 0.71 -0.15
C ASN A 150 -18.64 -0.10 0.45
N LYS A 151 -19.79 -0.04 -0.21
CA LYS A 151 -20.93 -0.90 0.08
C LYS A 151 -20.80 -2.18 -0.73
N PHE A 152 -20.80 -3.31 -0.01
CA PHE A 152 -20.82 -4.63 -0.62
C PHE A 152 -22.26 -5.16 -0.63
N GLU A 153 -22.75 -5.53 -1.80
CA GLU A 153 -24.05 -6.19 -1.98
C GLU A 153 -23.83 -7.52 -2.71
N THR A 154 -24.73 -8.49 -2.51
CA THR A 154 -24.72 -9.69 -3.35
C THR A 154 -25.03 -9.32 -4.80
N LEU A 155 -24.39 -10.00 -5.75
CA LEU A 155 -24.64 -9.77 -7.18
C LEU A 155 -26.14 -9.93 -7.49
N LYS A 156 -26.76 -8.90 -8.06
CA LYS A 156 -28.21 -8.85 -8.30
C LYS A 156 -28.64 -9.58 -9.58
N ASP A 157 -27.79 -9.60 -10.59
CA ASP A 157 -28.07 -10.29 -11.86
C ASP A 157 -27.92 -11.80 -11.67
N GLU A 158 -29.05 -12.50 -11.52
CA GLU A 158 -29.08 -13.95 -11.35
C GLU A 158 -28.67 -14.72 -12.62
N SER A 159 -28.77 -14.12 -13.82
CA SER A 159 -28.29 -14.77 -15.05
C SER A 159 -26.77 -14.78 -15.09
N LEU A 160 -26.15 -13.61 -14.93
CA LEU A 160 -24.70 -13.48 -14.88
C LEU A 160 -24.09 -14.29 -13.74
N LYS A 161 -24.74 -14.30 -12.57
CA LYS A 161 -24.31 -15.10 -11.43
C LYS A 161 -24.20 -16.59 -11.76
N LYS A 162 -25.21 -17.17 -12.44
CA LYS A 162 -25.18 -18.58 -12.84
C LYS A 162 -24.05 -18.89 -13.81
N GLU A 163 -23.78 -18.01 -14.76
CA GLU A 163 -22.68 -18.19 -15.71
C GLU A 163 -21.32 -18.11 -15.01
N ILE A 164 -21.15 -17.19 -14.05
CA ILE A 164 -19.92 -17.11 -13.24
C ILE A 164 -19.74 -18.35 -12.37
N GLU A 165 -20.82 -18.85 -11.75
CA GLU A 165 -20.79 -20.08 -10.96
C GLU A 165 -20.42 -21.29 -11.82
N ALA A 166 -20.94 -21.38 -13.05
CA ALA A 166 -20.58 -22.42 -14.00
C ALA A 166 -19.11 -22.34 -14.41
N LEU A 167 -18.61 -21.15 -14.75
CA LEU A 167 -17.20 -20.92 -15.09
C LEU A 167 -16.28 -21.29 -13.92
N ALA A 168 -16.62 -20.87 -12.71
CA ALA A 168 -15.86 -21.20 -11.51
C ALA A 168 -15.83 -22.73 -11.26
N ALA A 169 -16.96 -23.42 -11.47
CA ALA A 169 -17.03 -24.86 -11.34
C ALA A 169 -16.16 -25.58 -12.39
N GLU A 170 -16.16 -25.12 -13.64
CA GLU A 170 -15.36 -25.70 -14.72
C GLU A 170 -13.86 -25.70 -14.39
N VAL A 171 -13.36 -24.61 -13.81
CA VAL A 171 -11.94 -24.49 -13.42
C VAL A 171 -11.64 -24.97 -12.00
N ASN A 172 -12.63 -25.53 -11.30
CA ASN A 172 -12.57 -25.96 -9.90
C ASN A 172 -12.17 -24.82 -8.92
N PHE A 173 -12.57 -23.60 -9.22
CA PHE A 173 -12.39 -22.46 -8.32
C PHE A 173 -13.37 -22.56 -7.14
N PRO A 174 -12.89 -22.50 -5.87
CA PRO A 174 -13.73 -22.70 -4.70
C PRO A 174 -14.53 -21.43 -4.35
N LEU A 175 -15.41 -21.03 -5.27
CA LEU A 175 -16.29 -19.88 -5.13
C LEU A 175 -17.29 -20.09 -4.00
N THR A 176 -17.32 -19.16 -3.04
CA THR A 176 -18.27 -19.19 -1.93
C THR A 176 -19.34 -18.11 -2.07
N LYS A 177 -18.96 -16.89 -2.49
CA LYS A 177 -19.88 -15.75 -2.61
C LYS A 177 -19.48 -14.82 -3.77
N LEU A 178 -20.49 -14.22 -4.39
CA LEU A 178 -20.38 -13.21 -5.43
C LEU A 178 -20.91 -11.87 -4.91
N PHE A 179 -20.07 -10.85 -4.96
CA PHE A 179 -20.41 -9.50 -4.53
C PHE A 179 -20.31 -8.50 -5.70
N GLN A 180 -21.13 -7.47 -5.63
CA GLN A 180 -20.97 -6.23 -6.37
C GLN A 180 -20.65 -5.09 -5.41
N ILE A 181 -19.79 -4.15 -5.82
CA ILE A 181 -19.44 -2.96 -5.04
C ILE A 181 -19.78 -1.67 -5.77
N ASP A 182 -20.07 -0.62 -5.01
CA ASP A 182 -20.40 0.72 -5.50
C ASP A 182 -19.17 1.53 -5.96
N GLY A 183 -18.39 0.98 -6.91
CA GLY A 183 -17.22 1.64 -7.49
C GLY A 183 -17.56 2.95 -8.20
N SER A 184 -18.77 3.03 -8.78
CA SER A 184 -19.33 4.22 -9.43
C SER A 184 -19.42 5.43 -8.52
N ARG A 185 -19.41 5.25 -7.20
CA ARG A 185 -19.42 6.37 -6.23
C ARG A 185 -18.13 7.17 -6.23
N ARG A 186 -17.05 6.61 -6.78
CA ARG A 186 -15.71 7.23 -6.83
C ARG A 186 -15.25 7.54 -8.23
N SER A 187 -15.39 6.59 -9.16
CA SER A 187 -14.92 6.78 -10.52
C SER A 187 -15.72 5.97 -11.51
N GLY A 188 -15.68 6.39 -12.78
CA GLY A 188 -16.19 5.60 -13.91
C GLY A 188 -15.32 4.41 -14.31
N HIS A 189 -14.24 4.11 -13.59
CA HIS A 189 -13.38 2.97 -13.92
C HIS A 189 -13.99 1.64 -13.48
N SER A 190 -13.84 0.64 -14.33
CA SER A 190 -14.34 -0.73 -14.10
C SER A 190 -13.21 -1.64 -13.64
N ASN A 191 -13.51 -2.55 -12.72
CA ASN A 191 -12.56 -3.53 -12.22
C ASN A 191 -13.30 -4.77 -11.68
N ALA A 192 -12.59 -5.88 -11.58
CA ALA A 192 -13.02 -7.10 -10.91
C ALA A 192 -11.83 -7.68 -10.15
N TYR A 193 -12.08 -8.33 -9.01
CA TYR A 193 -11.04 -9.03 -8.28
C TYR A 193 -11.65 -10.16 -7.45
N PHE A 194 -10.81 -11.10 -7.03
CA PHE A 194 -11.18 -12.10 -6.05
C PHE A 194 -10.32 -11.97 -4.80
N PHE A 195 -10.88 -12.36 -3.66
CA PHE A 195 -10.17 -12.39 -2.40
C PHE A 195 -10.61 -13.58 -1.55
N GLY A 196 -9.87 -13.84 -0.49
CA GLY A 196 -10.17 -14.89 0.47
C GLY A 196 -9.12 -15.99 0.52
N PHE A 197 -9.21 -16.81 1.56
CA PHE A 197 -8.17 -17.75 1.93
C PHE A 197 -8.56 -19.18 1.54
N TRP A 198 -7.65 -19.84 0.82
CA TRP A 198 -7.76 -21.26 0.51
C TRP A 198 -9.11 -21.65 -0.14
N LYS A 199 -9.97 -22.39 0.56
CA LYS A 199 -11.29 -22.86 0.12
C LYS A 199 -12.40 -21.81 0.18
N TYR A 200 -12.15 -20.64 0.76
CA TYR A 200 -13.16 -19.60 0.92
C TYR A 200 -12.84 -18.41 0.02
N LYS A 201 -13.07 -18.58 -1.29
CA LYS A 201 -12.84 -17.52 -2.26
C LYS A 201 -14.13 -16.77 -2.58
N ARG A 202 -14.00 -15.47 -2.77
CA ARG A 202 -15.10 -14.55 -3.09
C ARG A 202 -14.68 -13.72 -4.30
N ILE A 203 -15.61 -13.50 -5.21
CA ILE A 203 -15.41 -12.62 -6.37
C ILE A 203 -16.18 -11.31 -6.12
N VAL A 204 -15.55 -10.20 -6.49
CA VAL A 204 -16.09 -8.85 -6.38
C VAL A 204 -16.08 -8.19 -7.75
N LEU A 205 -17.23 -7.69 -8.16
CA LEU A 205 -17.41 -6.94 -9.40
C LEU A 205 -17.71 -5.47 -9.07
N TYR A 206 -17.07 -4.54 -9.77
CA TYR A 206 -17.47 -3.15 -9.70
C TYR A 206 -18.79 -2.99 -10.46
N ASP A 207 -19.71 -2.20 -9.92
CA ASP A 207 -20.96 -1.84 -10.60
C ASP A 207 -20.75 -1.21 -11.99
N THR A 208 -19.68 -0.44 -12.16
CA THR A 208 -19.23 0.13 -13.44
C THR A 208 -18.87 -0.94 -14.49
N LEU A 209 -18.52 -2.16 -14.08
CA LEU A 209 -18.26 -3.29 -14.98
C LEU A 209 -19.55 -3.96 -15.46
N LEU A 210 -20.63 -3.88 -14.67
CA LEU A 210 -21.89 -4.58 -14.93
C LEU A 210 -22.70 -3.99 -16.10
N HIS A 211 -22.26 -2.88 -16.69
CA HIS A 211 -22.84 -2.31 -17.91
C HIS A 211 -22.35 -2.98 -19.20
N LEU A 212 -21.29 -3.79 -19.12
CA LEU A 212 -20.78 -4.54 -20.26
C LEU A 212 -21.64 -5.76 -20.55
N LYS A 213 -21.44 -6.36 -21.73
CA LYS A 213 -22.10 -7.62 -22.06
C LYS A 213 -21.59 -8.74 -21.15
N GLN A 214 -22.44 -9.71 -20.85
CA GLN A 214 -22.10 -10.84 -19.97
C GLN A 214 -20.87 -11.60 -20.49
N GLU A 215 -20.79 -11.83 -21.80
CA GLU A 215 -19.64 -12.43 -22.48
C GLU A 215 -18.30 -11.71 -22.19
N ASP A 216 -18.30 -10.38 -22.19
CA ASP A 216 -17.09 -9.59 -21.89
C ASP A 216 -16.71 -9.71 -20.40
N ILE A 217 -17.69 -9.70 -19.50
CA ILE A 217 -17.47 -9.86 -18.05
C ILE A 217 -16.89 -11.25 -17.75
N LEU A 218 -17.42 -12.30 -18.39
CA LEU A 218 -16.90 -13.66 -18.24
C LEU A 218 -15.48 -13.79 -18.79
N ALA A 219 -15.15 -13.13 -19.90
CA ALA A 219 -13.78 -13.12 -20.44
C ALA A 219 -12.79 -12.49 -19.46
N ILE A 220 -13.16 -11.36 -18.84
CA ILE A 220 -12.35 -10.70 -17.79
C ILE A 220 -12.20 -11.63 -16.59
N LEU A 221 -13.27 -12.26 -16.13
CA LEU A 221 -13.20 -13.21 -15.01
C LEU A 221 -12.37 -14.45 -15.34
N CYS A 222 -12.41 -14.93 -16.58
CA CYS A 222 -11.56 -16.03 -17.03
C CYS A 222 -10.07 -15.65 -16.93
N HIS A 223 -9.71 -14.43 -17.33
CA HIS A 223 -8.35 -13.89 -17.15
C HIS A 223 -7.95 -13.82 -15.66
N GLU A 224 -8.80 -13.25 -14.79
CA GLU A 224 -8.55 -13.20 -13.35
C GLU A 224 -8.41 -14.61 -12.72
N LEU A 225 -9.24 -15.56 -13.15
CA LEU A 225 -9.16 -16.96 -12.71
C LEU A 225 -7.89 -17.65 -13.22
N GLY A 226 -7.34 -17.21 -14.35
CA GLY A 226 -6.03 -17.62 -14.86
C GLY A 226 -4.93 -17.32 -13.84
N HIS A 227 -4.88 -16.11 -13.29
CA HIS A 227 -3.92 -15.74 -12.24
C HIS A 227 -4.03 -16.62 -10.98
N TRP A 228 -5.25 -17.02 -10.62
CA TRP A 228 -5.45 -17.99 -9.54
C TRP A 228 -4.95 -19.38 -9.93
N LYS A 229 -5.27 -19.85 -11.13
CA LYS A 229 -4.93 -21.19 -11.63
C LYS A 229 -3.43 -21.42 -11.71
N PHE A 230 -2.69 -20.44 -12.20
CA PHE A 230 -1.22 -20.46 -12.26
C PHE A 230 -0.54 -20.08 -10.93
N GLY A 231 -1.31 -19.69 -9.91
CA GLY A 231 -0.78 -19.40 -8.59
C GLY A 231 0.08 -18.13 -8.52
N HIS A 232 -0.14 -17.15 -9.41
CA HIS A 232 0.66 -15.92 -9.48
C HIS A 232 0.71 -15.17 -8.14
N THR A 233 -0.40 -15.14 -7.39
CA THR A 233 -0.43 -14.55 -6.05
C THR A 233 0.52 -15.26 -5.08
N LEU A 234 0.63 -16.58 -5.14
CA LEU A 234 1.53 -17.35 -4.28
C LEU A 234 2.99 -17.11 -4.67
N VAL A 235 3.29 -17.03 -5.97
CA VAL A 235 4.64 -16.71 -6.46
C VAL A 235 5.06 -15.33 -5.95
N ASN A 236 4.21 -14.32 -6.13
CA ASN A 236 4.46 -12.97 -5.61
C ASN A 236 4.65 -12.97 -4.09
N LEU A 237 3.83 -13.74 -3.35
CA LEU A 237 3.95 -13.86 -1.89
C LEU A 237 5.32 -14.41 -1.45
N ILE A 238 5.80 -15.44 -2.12
CA ILE A 238 7.10 -16.07 -1.82
C ILE A 238 8.23 -15.08 -2.15
N ILE A 239 8.18 -14.44 -3.32
CA ILE A 239 9.19 -13.45 -3.72
C ILE A 239 9.24 -12.31 -2.70
N SER A 240 8.09 -11.72 -2.34
CA SER A 240 8.02 -10.65 -1.34
C SER A 240 8.52 -11.10 0.04
N SER A 241 8.22 -12.33 0.47
CA SER A 241 8.69 -12.88 1.74
C SER A 241 10.21 -13.05 1.79
N VAL A 242 10.80 -13.61 0.73
CA VAL A 242 12.26 -13.80 0.60
C VAL A 242 12.97 -12.45 0.53
N HIS A 243 12.41 -11.51 -0.24
CA HIS A 243 12.93 -10.15 -0.34
C HIS A 243 12.92 -9.44 1.02
N LEU A 244 11.81 -9.50 1.76
CA LEU A 244 11.68 -8.90 3.08
C LEU A 244 12.65 -9.52 4.10
N PHE A 245 12.81 -10.85 4.08
CA PHE A 245 13.81 -11.53 4.91
C PHE A 245 15.22 -11.04 4.61
N THR A 246 15.56 -10.92 3.31
CA THR A 246 16.87 -10.44 2.86
C THR A 246 17.11 -9.01 3.34
N LEU A 247 16.14 -8.12 3.19
CA LEU A 247 16.21 -6.74 3.68
C LEU A 247 16.45 -6.68 5.19
N PHE A 248 15.66 -7.39 6.00
CA PHE A 248 15.83 -7.38 7.45
C PHE A 248 17.14 -8.04 7.89
N SER A 249 17.58 -9.10 7.22
CA SER A 249 18.87 -9.73 7.49
C SER A 249 20.02 -8.77 7.23
N LEU A 250 20.02 -8.09 6.07
CA LEU A 250 21.01 -7.07 5.75
C LEU A 250 20.95 -5.90 6.74
N PHE A 251 19.76 -5.40 7.05
CA PHE A 251 19.57 -4.35 8.04
C PHE A 251 20.15 -4.76 9.41
N GLY A 252 19.92 -6.00 9.85
CA GLY A 252 20.47 -6.54 11.09
C GLY A 252 22.00 -6.54 11.14
N THR A 253 22.67 -6.75 10.00
CA THR A 253 24.15 -6.69 9.95
C THR A 253 24.71 -5.27 10.05
N VAL A 254 23.97 -4.25 9.60
CA VAL A 254 24.46 -2.87 9.53
C VAL A 254 23.94 -1.97 10.64
N MET A 255 22.76 -2.24 11.20
CA MET A 255 22.07 -1.35 12.14
C MET A 255 22.98 -0.90 13.30
N TYR A 256 23.69 -1.84 13.91
CA TYR A 256 24.58 -1.58 15.06
C TYR A 256 26.01 -1.21 14.69
N SER A 257 26.34 -1.17 13.39
CA SER A 257 27.67 -0.84 12.91
C SER A 257 28.00 0.65 13.09
N GLU A 258 29.29 0.97 13.23
CA GLU A 258 29.75 2.36 13.27
C GLU A 258 29.47 3.10 11.96
N VAL A 259 29.40 2.38 10.84
CA VAL A 259 29.01 2.96 9.55
C VAL A 259 27.59 3.52 9.63
N SER A 260 26.63 2.74 10.11
CA SER A 260 25.23 3.18 10.28
C SER A 260 25.13 4.41 11.17
N LYS A 261 25.79 4.40 12.34
CA LYS A 261 25.80 5.56 13.26
C LYS A 261 26.37 6.81 12.61
N ASN A 262 27.49 6.68 11.89
CA ASN A 262 28.10 7.80 11.20
C ASN A 262 27.21 8.34 10.08
N MET A 263 26.47 7.48 9.38
CA MET A 263 25.51 7.91 8.37
C MET A 263 24.35 8.67 9.01
N ILE A 264 23.75 8.15 10.08
CA ILE A 264 22.68 8.82 10.82
C ILE A 264 23.11 10.24 11.25
N ARG A 265 24.33 10.38 11.77
CA ARG A 265 24.94 11.68 12.10
C ARG A 265 25.05 12.60 10.88
N GLN A 266 25.55 12.09 9.75
CA GLN A 266 25.71 12.86 8.50
C GLN A 266 24.37 13.30 7.91
N PHE A 267 23.31 12.51 8.10
CA PHE A 267 21.94 12.90 7.74
C PHE A 267 21.30 13.88 8.74
N GLY A 268 22.01 14.33 9.78
CA GLY A 268 21.55 15.39 10.68
C GLY A 268 20.72 14.90 11.87
N TYR A 269 20.66 13.60 12.12
CA TYR A 269 19.91 13.02 13.24
C TYR A 269 20.68 12.99 14.56
N GLY A 270 21.92 13.49 14.57
CA GLY A 270 22.80 13.49 15.73
C GLY A 270 23.21 12.07 16.15
N ASP A 271 23.35 11.84 17.45
CA ASP A 271 23.76 10.57 18.05
C ASP A 271 22.60 9.61 18.34
N THR A 272 21.47 9.76 17.65
CA THR A 272 20.33 8.89 17.89
C THR A 272 20.65 7.45 17.50
N ASP A 273 20.18 6.51 18.32
CA ASP A 273 20.22 5.08 18.04
C ASP A 273 18.83 4.55 17.62
N SER A 274 17.89 5.43 17.23
CA SER A 274 16.52 5.06 16.92
C SER A 274 16.42 3.99 15.83
N VAL A 275 15.60 2.97 16.08
CA VAL A 275 15.34 1.87 15.13
C VAL A 275 14.77 2.41 13.82
N MET A 276 13.76 3.28 13.90
CA MET A 276 13.05 3.76 12.70
C MET A 276 13.88 4.75 11.88
N VAL A 277 14.69 5.60 12.53
CA VAL A 277 15.64 6.46 11.82
C VAL A 277 16.68 5.61 11.09
N SER A 278 17.25 4.61 11.77
CA SER A 278 18.22 3.68 11.19
C SER A 278 17.63 2.93 9.99
N LEU A 279 16.40 2.43 10.13
CA LEU A 279 15.70 1.72 9.06
C LEU A 279 15.42 2.66 7.87
N MET A 280 14.98 3.90 8.11
CA MET A 280 14.73 4.87 7.05
C MET A 280 16.01 5.18 6.24
N VAL A 281 17.13 5.44 6.92
CA VAL A 281 18.42 5.70 6.27
C VAL A 281 18.90 4.46 5.51
N PHE A 282 18.73 3.26 6.06
CA PHE A 282 19.03 2.01 5.37
C PHE A 282 18.21 1.84 4.09
N MET A 283 16.89 2.07 4.14
CA MET A 283 16.01 1.97 2.97
C MET A 283 16.37 2.98 1.88
N LEU A 284 16.81 4.18 2.25
CA LEU A 284 17.31 5.17 1.31
C LEU A 284 18.54 4.66 0.54
N LEU A 285 19.48 4.02 1.22
CA LEU A 285 20.66 3.44 0.58
C LEU A 285 20.34 2.26 -0.32
N PHE A 286 19.31 1.51 0.04
CA PHE A 286 18.86 0.36 -0.73
C PHE A 286 17.99 0.74 -1.93
N THR A 287 17.61 2.01 -2.08
CA THR A 287 16.74 2.51 -3.16
C THR A 287 17.21 2.12 -4.57
N PRO A 288 18.51 2.20 -4.95
CA PRO A 288 18.95 1.75 -6.27
C PRO A 288 18.68 0.26 -6.53
N THR A 289 18.86 -0.58 -5.50
CA THR A 289 18.56 -2.02 -5.58
C THR A 289 17.06 -2.25 -5.76
N GLU A 290 16.23 -1.50 -5.03
CA GLU A 290 14.77 -1.54 -5.19
C GLU A 290 14.31 -1.17 -6.61
N GLN A 291 14.97 -0.19 -7.26
CA GLN A 291 14.63 0.17 -8.64
C GLN A 291 14.89 -0.99 -9.62
N VAL A 292 16.03 -1.69 -9.46
CA VAL A 292 16.36 -2.86 -10.29
C VAL A 292 15.39 -4.01 -10.03
N LEU A 293 15.09 -4.31 -8.76
CA LEU A 293 14.11 -5.33 -8.40
C LEU A 293 12.71 -4.98 -8.90
N GLY A 294 12.31 -3.71 -8.83
CA GLY A 294 11.04 -3.22 -9.36
C GLY A 294 10.90 -3.42 -10.87
N LEU A 295 12.00 -3.26 -11.63
CA LEU A 295 12.01 -3.60 -13.06
C LEU A 295 11.81 -5.10 -13.27
N CYS A 296 12.51 -5.95 -12.52
CA CYS A 296 12.34 -7.41 -12.57
C CYS A 296 10.90 -7.84 -12.25
N MET A 297 10.31 -7.28 -11.19
CA MET A 297 8.92 -7.55 -10.83
C MET A 297 7.93 -7.08 -11.89
N THR A 298 8.21 -5.95 -12.55
CA THR A 298 7.40 -5.47 -13.68
C THR A 298 7.45 -6.44 -14.87
N MET A 299 8.64 -6.94 -15.22
CA MET A 299 8.78 -7.94 -16.29
C MET A 299 8.08 -9.25 -15.96
N LEU A 300 8.18 -9.70 -14.71
CA LEU A 300 7.48 -10.89 -14.22
C LEU A 300 5.96 -10.72 -14.28
N SER A 301 5.45 -9.60 -13.77
CA SER A 301 4.03 -9.26 -13.83
C SER A 301 3.52 -9.26 -15.27
N ARG A 302 4.25 -8.66 -16.23
CA ARG A 302 3.85 -8.70 -17.65
C ARG A 302 3.83 -10.12 -18.21
N THR A 303 4.72 -11.00 -17.75
CA THR A 303 4.71 -12.40 -18.15
C THR A 303 3.46 -13.10 -17.62
N PHE A 304 3.04 -12.82 -16.39
CA PHE A 304 1.81 -13.33 -15.79
C PHE A 304 0.54 -12.85 -16.51
N GLU A 305 0.54 -11.64 -17.09
CA GLU A 305 -0.56 -11.14 -17.91
C GLU A 305 -0.73 -11.91 -19.23
N PHE A 306 0.36 -12.49 -19.76
CA PHE A 306 0.33 -13.27 -21.00
C PHE A 306 0.00 -14.75 -20.80
N GLN A 307 0.14 -15.27 -19.57
CA GLN A 307 -0.13 -16.66 -19.20
C GLN A 307 -1.62 -16.87 -18.92
#